data_AF-A0A388NWE4-F1
#
_entry.id   AF-A0A388NWE4-F1
#
_cell.length_a   1.000
_cell.length_b   1.000
_cell.length_c   1.000
_cell.angle_alpha   90.00
_cell.angle_beta   90.00
_cell.angle_gamma   90.00
#
_symmetry.space_group_name_H-M   'P 1'
#
loop_
_entity.id
_entity.type
_entity.pdbx_description
1 polymer ?
#
loop_
_entity_poly.entity_id
_entity_poly.type
_entity_poly.pdbx_seq_one_letter_code
_entity_poly.pdbx_strand_id
1 'polypeptide(L)'
;MCGIICVLSRPTRRATPTSNEILDLLDQAVNQGAENKIEALSKLVTQADVLLRGDAGQFCLADNHQLVAAMISRLDQLDAVVAGYEQAVEQSAGVQTETSELALQQIISAKDALWELRNDRIRTARLVDALAGQGASNTARSGYFSIQQAFSGLDRLEVRGRDSAGVHVLVWGHGLKSNDKNIKSLIANRSDDSLFMSGAVRVTENAWSFVYKAAAEIGELGDNTRVMRSAVMADDLLRLCISQPNSQVAVLAHTRWASVGIISEPNAHPVNSEELERKHSDAYLVAALNGDVDNHADLRAQNSLRVAGPITTDAKVIPALVSGDWRQPPR
;
A
#
# COMPACT_ATOMS: atom_id res chain seq x y z
N MET A 1 13.91 -12.70 -4.30
CA MET A 1 14.16 -11.67 -3.26
C MET A 1 12.83 -11.13 -2.76
N CYS A 2 12.53 -11.17 -1.48
CA CYS A 2 11.24 -10.69 -0.96
C CYS A 2 11.16 -9.16 -0.85
N GLY A 3 9.98 -8.61 -0.54
CA GLY A 3 9.75 -7.17 -0.32
C GLY A 3 8.84 -6.90 0.88
N ILE A 4 9.17 -5.93 1.74
CA ILE A 4 8.35 -5.52 2.91
C ILE A 4 7.91 -4.08 2.73
N ILE A 5 6.65 -3.79 3.00
CA ILE A 5 6.07 -2.44 3.00
C ILE A 5 5.33 -2.20 4.30
N CYS A 6 5.59 -1.05 4.93
CA CYS A 6 4.88 -0.59 6.11
C CYS A 6 4.29 0.79 5.84
N VAL A 7 2.98 0.93 6.01
CA VAL A 7 2.27 2.21 5.89
C VAL A 7 1.57 2.50 7.20
N LEU A 8 1.87 3.65 7.81
CA LEU A 8 1.18 4.13 9.00
C LEU A 8 0.37 5.37 8.61
N SER A 9 -0.96 5.28 8.69
CA SER A 9 -1.80 6.45 8.47
C SER A 9 -1.65 7.44 9.62
N ARG A 10 -1.71 8.74 9.29
CA ARG A 10 -1.86 9.82 10.26
C ARG A 10 -2.88 10.80 9.69
N PRO A 11 -3.85 11.27 10.49
CA PRO A 11 -4.79 12.28 10.02
C PRO A 11 -4.04 13.48 9.44
N THR A 12 -4.38 13.85 8.20
CA THR A 12 -3.77 15.03 7.57
C THR A 12 -4.11 16.29 8.34
N ARG A 13 -3.12 17.16 8.49
CA ARG A 13 -3.28 18.54 8.98
C ARG A 13 -3.24 19.56 7.86
N ARG A 14 -2.98 19.11 6.63
CA ARG A 14 -2.88 19.97 5.44
C ARG A 14 -4.29 20.21 4.90
N ALA A 15 -4.58 21.46 4.56
CA ALA A 15 -5.80 21.81 3.83
C ALA A 15 -5.83 21.06 2.48
N THR A 16 -7.02 20.66 2.07
CA THR A 16 -7.23 20.08 0.74
C THR A 16 -7.02 21.18 -0.29
N PRO A 17 -6.09 21.01 -1.27
CA PRO A 17 -5.93 22.00 -2.33
C PRO A 17 -7.18 22.07 -3.18
N THR A 18 -7.46 23.25 -3.72
CA THR A 18 -8.56 23.50 -4.64
C THR A 18 -8.21 23.05 -6.04
N SER A 19 -9.23 22.76 -6.85
CA SER A 19 -9.03 22.44 -8.27
C SER A 19 -8.30 23.56 -9.03
N ASN A 20 -8.58 24.82 -8.69
CA ASN A 20 -7.93 25.98 -9.33
C ASN A 20 -6.44 26.03 -9.01
N GLU A 21 -6.03 25.81 -7.75
CA GLU A 21 -4.60 25.79 -7.39
C GLU A 21 -3.81 24.74 -8.20
N ILE A 22 -4.41 23.58 -8.48
CA ILE A 22 -3.78 22.54 -9.29
C ILE A 22 -3.77 22.93 -10.77
N LEU A 23 -4.90 23.39 -11.31
CA LEU A 23 -5.02 23.71 -12.73
C LEU A 23 -4.20 24.94 -13.12
N ASP A 24 -4.11 25.96 -12.28
CA ASP A 24 -3.30 27.15 -12.53
C ASP A 24 -1.81 26.81 -12.66
N LEU A 25 -1.30 25.86 -11.87
CA LEU A 25 0.09 25.37 -11.99
C LEU A 25 0.30 24.62 -13.30
N LEU A 26 -0.63 23.76 -13.69
CA LEU A 26 -0.53 23.00 -14.94
C LEU A 26 -0.70 23.88 -16.18
N ASP A 27 -1.59 24.88 -16.14
CA ASP A 27 -1.78 25.85 -17.22
C ASP A 27 -0.53 26.74 -17.37
N GLN A 28 0.10 27.16 -16.26
CA GLN A 28 1.40 27.82 -16.30
C GLN A 28 2.49 26.92 -16.87
N ALA A 29 2.51 25.63 -16.51
CA ALA A 29 3.48 24.68 -17.04
C ALA A 29 3.32 24.52 -18.56
N VAL A 30 2.08 24.48 -19.07
CA VAL A 30 1.79 24.44 -20.52
C VAL A 30 2.33 25.70 -21.21
N ASN A 31 2.13 26.88 -20.62
CA ASN A 31 2.68 28.13 -21.16
C ASN A 31 4.21 28.12 -21.19
N GLN A 32 4.89 27.65 -20.13
CA GLN A 32 6.35 27.49 -20.13
C GLN A 32 6.81 26.47 -21.20
N GLY A 33 6.04 25.39 -21.38
CA GLY A 33 6.29 24.39 -22.41
C GLY A 33 6.21 24.95 -23.83
N ALA A 34 5.24 25.81 -24.12
CA ALA A 34 5.10 26.49 -25.41
C ALA A 34 6.31 27.38 -25.75
N GLU A 35 7.02 27.87 -24.74
CA GLU A 35 8.26 28.64 -24.88
C GLU A 35 9.53 27.76 -24.82
N ASN A 36 9.40 26.43 -24.87
CA ASN A 36 10.48 25.45 -24.75
C ASN A 36 11.29 25.57 -23.43
N LYS A 37 10.69 26.08 -22.35
CA LYS A 37 11.33 26.22 -21.03
C LYS A 37 11.13 24.95 -20.18
N ILE A 38 11.81 23.86 -20.54
CA ILE A 38 11.62 22.53 -19.95
C ILE A 38 11.90 22.46 -18.45
N GLU A 39 12.91 23.19 -17.96
CA GLU A 39 13.18 23.23 -16.52
C GLU A 39 12.05 23.94 -15.75
N ALA A 40 11.51 25.03 -16.30
CA ALA A 40 10.45 25.80 -15.65
C ALA A 40 9.13 25.02 -15.63
N LEU A 41 8.77 24.34 -16.72
CA LEU A 41 7.59 23.49 -16.74
C LEU A 41 7.73 22.32 -15.75
N SER A 42 8.89 21.65 -15.70
CA SER A 42 9.15 20.54 -14.77
C SER A 42 8.93 20.99 -13.32
N LYS A 43 9.48 22.15 -12.93
CA LYS A 43 9.29 22.73 -11.59
C LYS A 43 7.81 22.97 -11.25
N LEU A 44 7.01 23.47 -12.18
CA LEU A 44 5.58 23.72 -11.96
C LEU A 44 4.78 22.41 -11.83
N VAL A 45 5.09 21.40 -12.65
CA VAL A 45 4.50 20.07 -12.55
C VAL A 45 4.84 19.42 -11.22
N THR A 46 6.10 19.53 -10.76
CA THR A 46 6.53 19.05 -9.44
C THR A 46 5.80 19.78 -8.30
N GLN A 47 5.54 21.08 -8.42
CA GLN A 47 4.73 21.81 -7.42
C GLN A 47 3.30 21.28 -7.34
N ALA A 48 2.67 20.98 -8.49
CA ALA A 48 1.36 20.35 -8.52
C ALA A 48 1.38 18.94 -7.88
N ASP A 49 2.43 18.14 -8.16
CA ASP A 49 2.63 16.84 -7.50
C ASP A 49 2.67 16.98 -5.97
N VAL A 50 3.49 17.91 -5.47
CA VAL A 50 3.66 18.16 -4.02
C VAL A 50 2.33 18.54 -3.36
N LEU A 51 1.52 19.39 -4.00
CA LEU A 51 0.19 19.73 -3.51
C LEU A 51 -0.75 18.51 -3.47
N LEU A 52 -0.53 17.51 -4.30
CA LEU A 52 -1.36 16.30 -4.37
C LEU A 52 -0.83 15.13 -3.52
N ARG A 53 0.25 15.29 -2.75
CA ARG A 53 0.77 14.22 -1.87
C ARG A 53 -0.11 13.96 -0.65
N GLY A 54 -0.32 12.68 -0.34
CA GLY A 54 -1.04 12.24 0.87
C GLY A 54 -2.55 12.52 0.83
N ASP A 55 -3.20 12.37 1.99
CA ASP A 55 -4.68 12.43 2.11
C ASP A 55 -5.29 13.72 1.54
N ALA A 56 -4.68 14.88 1.76
CA ALA A 56 -5.21 16.15 1.24
C ALA A 56 -5.28 16.16 -0.29
N GLY A 57 -4.27 15.62 -0.98
CA GLY A 57 -4.34 15.46 -2.43
C GLY A 57 -5.33 14.39 -2.86
N GLN A 58 -5.40 13.28 -2.11
CA GLN A 58 -6.40 12.25 -2.32
C GLN A 58 -7.82 12.81 -2.25
N PHE A 59 -8.12 13.66 -1.27
CA PHE A 59 -9.43 14.31 -1.12
C PHE A 59 -9.73 15.32 -2.23
N CYS A 60 -8.71 16.00 -2.77
CA CYS A 60 -8.85 16.90 -3.91
C CYS A 60 -9.31 16.15 -5.18
N LEU A 61 -8.77 14.95 -5.39
CA LEU A 61 -9.02 14.12 -6.56
C LEU A 61 -10.25 13.21 -6.41
N ALA A 62 -10.59 12.82 -5.18
CA ALA A 62 -11.69 11.91 -4.86
C ALA A 62 -13.02 12.37 -5.46
N ASP A 63 -13.66 11.49 -6.24
CA ASP A 63 -14.92 11.74 -6.97
C ASP A 63 -14.90 13.00 -7.88
N ASN A 64 -13.73 13.62 -8.12
CA ASN A 64 -13.59 14.85 -8.91
C ASN A 64 -13.18 14.54 -10.35
N HIS A 65 -14.11 13.91 -11.09
CA HIS A 65 -13.87 13.49 -12.47
C HIS A 65 -13.51 14.65 -13.40
N GLN A 66 -14.06 15.85 -13.16
CA GLN A 66 -13.78 17.03 -13.98
C GLN A 66 -12.33 17.51 -13.79
N LEU A 67 -11.85 17.60 -12.56
CA LEU A 67 -10.46 17.94 -12.28
C LEU A 67 -9.51 16.91 -12.89
N VAL A 68 -9.78 15.61 -12.69
CA VAL A 68 -8.93 14.53 -13.22
C VAL A 68 -8.85 14.60 -14.75
N ALA A 69 -9.98 14.77 -15.45
CA ALA A 69 -9.99 14.90 -16.90
C ALA A 69 -9.23 16.15 -17.38
N ALA A 70 -9.42 17.28 -16.69
CA ALA A 70 -8.72 18.52 -16.98
C ALA A 70 -7.20 18.35 -16.81
N MET A 71 -6.75 17.72 -15.72
CA MET A 71 -5.34 17.41 -15.47
C MET A 71 -4.76 16.52 -16.57
N ILE A 72 -5.42 15.40 -16.91
CA ILE A 72 -4.97 14.49 -17.98
C ILE A 72 -4.74 15.25 -19.29
N SER A 73 -5.68 16.13 -19.67
CA SER A 73 -5.55 16.93 -20.89
C SER A 73 -4.33 17.87 -20.89
N ARG A 74 -3.95 18.46 -19.74
CA ARG A 74 -2.72 19.27 -19.64
C ARG A 74 -1.48 18.38 -19.70
N LEU A 75 -1.51 17.25 -18.98
CA LEU A 75 -0.39 16.31 -18.98
C LEU A 75 -0.13 15.77 -20.38
N ASP A 76 -1.17 15.52 -21.20
CA ASP A 76 -1.01 15.05 -22.58
C ASP A 76 -0.32 16.11 -23.46
N GLN A 77 -0.64 17.39 -23.26
CA GLN A 77 0.04 18.50 -23.95
C GLN A 77 1.50 18.61 -23.53
N LEU A 78 1.79 18.49 -22.23
CA LEU A 78 3.14 18.56 -21.70
C LEU A 78 4.00 17.38 -22.17
N ASP A 79 3.44 16.17 -22.23
CA ASP A 79 4.12 14.99 -22.81
C ASP A 79 4.54 15.25 -24.27
N ALA A 80 3.65 15.85 -25.08
CA ALA A 80 3.96 16.19 -26.46
C ALA A 80 5.07 17.24 -26.58
N VAL A 81 5.07 18.26 -25.71
CA VAL A 81 6.14 19.27 -25.64
C VAL A 81 7.48 18.62 -25.29
N VAL A 82 7.52 17.80 -24.23
CA VAL A 82 8.76 17.14 -23.79
C VAL A 82 9.29 16.19 -24.87
N ALA A 83 8.42 15.42 -25.52
CA ALA A 83 8.82 14.55 -26.63
C ALA A 83 9.36 15.34 -27.84
N GLY A 84 8.75 16.48 -28.18
CA GLY A 84 9.24 17.35 -29.25
C GLY A 84 10.61 17.95 -28.92
N TYR A 85 10.83 18.37 -27.68
CA TYR A 85 12.12 18.87 -27.22
C TYR A 85 13.21 17.79 -27.25
N GLU A 86 12.90 16.58 -26.80
CA GLU A 86 13.81 15.43 -26.86
C GLU A 86 14.24 15.12 -28.30
N GLN A 87 13.30 15.09 -29.25
CA GLN A 87 13.62 14.88 -30.67
C GLN A 87 14.52 15.98 -31.25
N ALA A 88 14.28 17.25 -30.88
CA ALA A 88 15.12 18.36 -31.32
C ALA A 88 16.56 18.25 -30.77
N VAL A 89 16.70 17.85 -29.51
CA VAL A 89 18.00 17.59 -28.88
C VAL A 89 18.74 16.45 -29.59
N GLU A 90 18.06 15.32 -29.83
CA GLU A 90 18.63 14.17 -30.54
C GLU A 90 19.11 14.52 -31.96
N GLN A 91 18.33 15.30 -32.71
CA GLN A 91 18.69 15.74 -34.07
C GLN A 91 19.88 16.72 -34.09
N SER A 92 20.06 17.50 -33.02
CA SER A 92 21.17 18.44 -32.87
C SER A 92 22.46 17.81 -32.34
N ALA A 93 22.41 16.55 -31.89
CA ALA A 93 23.51 15.87 -31.22
C ALA A 93 24.60 15.38 -32.20
N GLY A 94 25.46 16.30 -32.66
CA GLY A 94 26.66 15.99 -33.43
C GLY A 94 27.90 15.62 -32.59
N VAL A 95 27.97 16.10 -31.34
CA VAL A 95 29.01 15.80 -30.33
C VAL A 95 28.40 16.00 -28.92
N GLN A 96 28.67 15.12 -27.96
CA GLN A 96 28.26 15.31 -26.56
C GLN A 96 28.94 16.56 -25.98
N THR A 97 28.13 17.53 -25.56
CA THR A 97 28.54 18.80 -24.94
C THR A 97 27.85 18.98 -23.59
N GLU A 98 28.35 19.86 -22.72
CA GLU A 98 27.68 20.21 -21.45
C GLU A 98 26.22 20.63 -21.66
N THR A 99 25.91 21.30 -22.78
CA THR A 99 24.54 21.66 -23.17
C THR A 99 23.65 20.44 -23.40
N SER A 100 24.20 19.36 -23.97
CA SER A 100 23.44 18.12 -24.20
C SER A 100 23.15 17.35 -22.90
N GLU A 101 24.05 17.40 -21.92
CA GLU A 101 23.82 16.80 -20.60
C GLU A 101 22.74 17.55 -19.82
N LEU A 102 22.78 18.90 -19.83
CA LEU A 102 21.76 19.73 -19.21
C LEU A 102 20.38 19.48 -19.82
N ALA A 103 20.29 19.39 -21.15
CA ALA A 103 19.03 19.10 -21.83
C ALA A 103 18.47 17.72 -21.44
N LEU A 104 19.32 16.69 -21.36
CA LEU A 104 18.92 15.35 -20.92
C LEU A 104 18.39 15.36 -19.48
N GLN A 105 19.06 16.07 -18.57
CA GLN A 105 18.61 16.19 -17.18
C GLN A 105 17.24 16.89 -17.09
N GLN A 106 17.01 17.92 -17.89
CA GLN A 106 15.72 18.61 -17.96
C GLN A 106 14.61 17.68 -18.48
N ILE A 107 14.89 16.91 -19.53
CA ILE A 107 13.96 15.91 -20.08
C ILE A 107 13.60 14.87 -19.03
N ILE A 108 14.59 14.29 -18.34
CA ILE A 108 14.37 13.30 -17.29
C ILE A 108 13.49 13.90 -16.18
N SER A 109 13.85 15.08 -15.69
CA SER A 109 13.10 15.75 -14.61
C SER A 109 11.65 16.06 -15.00
N ALA A 110 11.41 16.44 -16.26
CA ALA A 110 10.07 16.67 -16.78
C ALA A 110 9.26 15.36 -16.88
N LYS A 111 9.85 14.31 -17.46
CA LYS A 111 9.22 12.98 -17.58
C LYS A 111 8.89 12.39 -16.23
N ASP A 112 9.79 12.47 -15.26
CA ASP A 112 9.56 11.97 -13.90
C ASP A 112 8.39 12.71 -13.23
N ALA A 113 8.36 14.04 -13.29
CA ALA A 113 7.27 14.83 -12.70
C ALA A 113 5.90 14.53 -13.34
N LEU A 114 5.84 14.38 -14.66
CA LEU A 114 4.62 14.00 -15.38
C LEU A 114 4.19 12.59 -15.02
N TRP A 115 5.14 11.66 -14.92
CA TRP A 115 4.90 10.28 -14.54
C TRP A 115 4.35 10.16 -13.12
N GLU A 116 4.92 10.90 -12.15
CA GLU A 116 4.46 10.93 -10.76
C GLU A 116 2.99 11.38 -10.66
N LEU A 117 2.62 12.47 -11.34
CA LEU A 117 1.23 12.94 -11.35
C LEU A 117 0.26 11.88 -11.91
N ARG A 118 0.62 11.25 -13.03
CA ARG A 118 -0.24 10.24 -13.66
C ARG A 118 -0.34 8.97 -12.82
N ASN A 119 0.80 8.41 -12.46
CA ASN A 119 0.89 7.04 -11.96
C ASN A 119 0.87 6.93 -10.43
N ASP A 120 1.22 8.01 -9.72
CA ASP A 120 1.23 8.01 -8.25
C ASP A 120 0.15 8.90 -7.64
N ARG A 121 -0.36 9.91 -8.34
CA ARG A 121 -1.49 10.73 -7.86
C ARG A 121 -2.81 10.29 -8.48
N ILE A 122 -3.01 10.51 -9.78
CA ILE A 122 -4.27 10.25 -10.47
C ILE A 122 -4.64 8.75 -10.40
N ARG A 123 -3.71 7.87 -10.75
CA ARG A 123 -3.95 6.41 -10.71
C ARG A 123 -4.29 5.95 -9.28
N THR A 124 -3.58 6.45 -8.27
CA THR A 124 -3.85 6.11 -6.87
C THR A 124 -5.24 6.57 -6.46
N ALA A 125 -5.62 7.81 -6.80
CA ALA A 125 -6.94 8.33 -6.47
C ALA A 125 -8.07 7.48 -7.06
N ARG A 126 -7.94 7.10 -8.33
CA ARG A 126 -8.89 6.19 -8.99
C ARG A 126 -9.00 4.83 -8.30
N LEU A 127 -7.87 4.25 -7.88
CA LEU A 127 -7.85 2.94 -7.22
C LEU A 127 -8.39 3.00 -5.79
N VAL A 128 -8.18 4.11 -5.09
CA VAL A 128 -8.83 4.35 -3.79
C VAL A 128 -10.33 4.50 -3.96
N ASP A 129 -10.80 5.26 -4.96
CA ASP A 129 -12.24 5.41 -5.22
C ASP A 129 -12.90 4.06 -5.57
N ALA A 130 -12.19 3.20 -6.32
CA ALA A 130 -12.66 1.85 -6.60
C ALA A 130 -12.77 0.97 -5.34
N LEU A 131 -11.84 1.09 -4.38
CA LEU A 131 -11.90 0.35 -3.11
C LEU A 131 -12.95 0.94 -2.15
N ALA A 132 -12.98 2.26 -2.02
CA ALA A 132 -13.82 2.99 -1.09
C ALA A 132 -15.28 3.00 -1.53
N GLY A 133 -15.55 3.00 -2.83
CA GLY A 133 -16.89 3.15 -3.38
C GLY A 133 -17.38 4.59 -3.36
N GLN A 134 -18.43 4.85 -4.13
CA GLN A 134 -19.02 6.17 -4.28
C GLN A 134 -19.54 6.71 -2.94
N GLY A 135 -19.29 8.00 -2.67
CA GLY A 135 -19.78 8.67 -1.45
C GLY A 135 -19.09 8.24 -0.15
N ALA A 136 -17.97 7.51 -0.24
CA ALA A 136 -17.19 7.12 0.93
C ALA A 136 -16.71 8.35 1.73
N SER A 137 -16.75 8.23 3.07
CA SER A 137 -16.27 9.27 3.99
C SER A 137 -14.77 9.49 3.82
N ASN A 138 -14.28 10.68 4.23
CA ASN A 138 -12.84 10.97 4.21
C ASN A 138 -12.03 9.97 5.05
N THR A 139 -12.56 9.52 6.19
CA THR A 139 -11.88 8.51 7.02
C THR A 139 -11.75 7.17 6.29
N ALA A 140 -12.81 6.72 5.60
CA ALA A 140 -12.74 5.52 4.76
C ALA A 140 -11.72 5.68 3.64
N ARG A 141 -11.69 6.84 2.96
CA ARG A 141 -10.72 7.13 1.90
C ARG A 141 -9.28 7.15 2.41
N SER A 142 -8.99 7.74 3.57
CA SER A 142 -7.66 7.67 4.20
C SER A 142 -7.24 6.23 4.52
N GLY A 143 -8.17 5.42 5.03
CA GLY A 143 -7.93 4.00 5.29
C GLY A 143 -7.58 3.22 4.03
N TYR A 144 -8.41 3.34 2.99
CA TYR A 144 -8.16 2.70 1.69
C TYR A 144 -6.96 3.28 0.94
N PHE A 145 -6.62 4.55 1.12
CA PHE A 145 -5.40 5.15 0.59
C PHE A 145 -4.15 4.47 1.18
N SER A 146 -4.14 4.21 2.48
CA SER A 146 -3.04 3.47 3.12
C SER A 146 -2.91 2.03 2.61
N ILE A 147 -4.05 1.35 2.41
CA ILE A 147 -4.09 -0.01 1.84
C ILE A 147 -3.61 0.02 0.38
N GLN A 148 -4.05 0.99 -0.42
CA GLN A 148 -3.68 1.12 -1.82
C GLN A 148 -2.22 1.50 -2.03
N GLN A 149 -1.63 2.27 -1.10
CA GLN A 149 -0.19 2.53 -1.06
C GLN A 149 0.59 1.22 -0.89
N ALA A 150 0.17 0.36 0.05
CA ALA A 150 0.77 -0.95 0.24
C ALA A 150 0.64 -1.82 -1.02
N PHE A 151 -0.54 -1.89 -1.62
CA PHE A 151 -0.78 -2.61 -2.87
C PHE A 151 0.07 -2.09 -4.04
N SER A 152 0.22 -0.77 -4.19
CA SER A 152 1.05 -0.17 -5.23
C SER A 152 2.54 -0.47 -5.04
N GLY A 153 3.00 -0.62 -3.79
CA GLY A 153 4.34 -1.10 -3.51
C GLY A 153 4.47 -2.59 -3.84
N LEU A 154 3.49 -3.41 -3.50
CA LEU A 154 3.51 -4.84 -3.82
C LEU A 154 3.56 -5.08 -5.33
N ASP A 155 2.80 -4.33 -6.13
CA ASP A 155 2.84 -4.43 -7.61
C ASP A 155 4.27 -4.24 -8.16
N ARG A 156 5.05 -3.34 -7.53
CA ARG A 156 6.45 -3.08 -7.93
C ARG A 156 7.43 -4.13 -7.40
N LEU A 157 7.08 -4.83 -6.32
CA LEU A 157 7.94 -5.80 -5.63
C LEU A 157 7.63 -7.26 -5.98
N GLU A 158 6.50 -7.54 -6.66
CA GLU A 158 6.11 -8.89 -7.05
C GLU A 158 7.09 -9.54 -8.04
N VAL A 159 7.79 -8.72 -8.84
CA VAL A 159 8.90 -9.19 -9.70
C VAL A 159 10.04 -9.82 -8.89
N ARG A 160 10.17 -9.50 -7.60
CA ARG A 160 11.22 -10.05 -6.75
C ARG A 160 10.77 -11.31 -5.99
N GLY A 161 9.49 -11.44 -5.66
CA GLY A 161 8.89 -12.56 -4.93
C GLY A 161 7.44 -12.76 -5.33
N ARG A 162 7.15 -13.83 -6.07
CA ARG A 162 5.84 -14.04 -6.70
C ARG A 162 5.04 -15.19 -6.09
N ASP A 163 5.70 -16.13 -5.41
CA ASP A 163 5.06 -17.36 -4.93
C ASP A 163 3.85 -17.08 -4.04
N SER A 164 3.95 -16.02 -3.24
CA SER A 164 2.82 -15.54 -2.44
C SER A 164 3.00 -14.09 -2.04
N ALA A 165 1.91 -13.46 -1.61
CA ALA A 165 1.92 -12.14 -1.02
C ALA A 165 0.84 -12.02 0.06
N GLY A 166 1.01 -11.04 0.94
CA GLY A 166 0.01 -10.75 1.96
C GLY A 166 -0.03 -9.29 2.36
N VAL A 167 -1.20 -8.85 2.80
CA VAL A 167 -1.48 -7.54 3.36
C VAL A 167 -2.19 -7.74 4.69
N HIS A 168 -1.58 -7.25 5.75
CA HIS A 168 -2.18 -7.14 7.07
C HIS A 168 -2.61 -5.69 7.32
N VAL A 169 -3.87 -5.50 7.69
CA VAL A 169 -4.46 -4.20 8.01
C VAL A 169 -4.85 -4.20 9.49
N LEU A 170 -4.24 -3.32 10.27
CA LEU A 170 -4.62 -3.05 11.65
C LEU A 170 -5.47 -1.79 11.70
N VAL A 171 -6.65 -1.87 12.30
CA VAL A 171 -7.59 -0.76 12.42
C VAL A 171 -7.86 -0.48 13.90
N TRP A 172 -7.71 0.77 14.34
CA TRP A 172 -8.04 1.20 15.71
C TRP A 172 -8.88 2.47 15.70
N GLY A 173 -9.47 2.83 16.84
CA GLY A 173 -10.30 4.03 16.97
C GLY A 173 -11.70 3.92 16.34
N HIS A 174 -12.08 2.74 15.84
CA HIS A 174 -13.38 2.54 15.17
C HIS A 174 -14.58 2.51 16.14
N GLY A 175 -14.38 2.27 17.44
CA GLY A 175 -15.45 2.31 18.45
C GLY A 175 -16.51 1.20 18.39
N LEU A 176 -16.51 0.39 17.33
CA LEU A 176 -17.35 -0.82 17.20
C LEU A 176 -17.08 -1.87 18.29
N LYS A 177 -18.12 -2.60 18.68
CA LYS A 177 -18.02 -3.67 19.69
C LYS A 177 -18.19 -5.04 19.05
N SER A 178 -17.28 -5.96 19.34
CA SER A 178 -17.30 -7.32 18.78
C SER A 178 -18.50 -8.17 19.24
N ASN A 179 -19.15 -7.79 20.34
CA ASN A 179 -20.34 -8.47 20.86
C ASN A 179 -21.66 -7.96 20.24
N ASP A 180 -21.64 -6.90 19.42
CA ASP A 180 -22.81 -6.44 18.69
C ASP A 180 -23.27 -7.52 17.70
N LYS A 181 -24.57 -7.83 17.66
CA LYS A 181 -25.11 -8.98 16.91
C LYS A 181 -24.73 -8.98 15.43
N ASN A 182 -24.81 -7.82 14.78
CA ASN A 182 -24.49 -7.66 13.35
C ASN A 182 -22.99 -7.78 13.05
N ILE A 183 -22.15 -7.44 14.02
CA ILE A 183 -20.70 -7.52 13.90
C ILE A 183 -20.24 -8.95 14.16
N LYS A 184 -20.84 -9.61 15.15
CA LYS A 184 -20.54 -10.99 15.50
C LYS A 184 -20.70 -11.94 14.29
N SER A 185 -21.72 -11.74 13.46
CA SER A 185 -21.89 -12.52 12.22
C SER A 185 -20.79 -12.27 11.19
N LEU A 186 -20.26 -11.05 11.12
CA LEU A 186 -19.18 -10.68 10.20
C LEU A 186 -17.79 -11.18 10.66
N ILE A 187 -17.63 -11.48 11.95
CA ILE A 187 -16.41 -12.03 12.56
C ILE A 187 -16.43 -13.56 12.58
N ALA A 188 -17.61 -14.18 12.64
CA ALA A 188 -17.78 -15.62 12.79
C ALA A 188 -16.95 -16.41 11.77
N ASN A 189 -16.28 -17.47 12.23
CA ASN A 189 -15.37 -18.32 11.46
C ASN A 189 -14.08 -17.64 10.95
N ARG A 190 -13.88 -16.34 11.20
CA ARG A 190 -12.66 -15.60 10.84
C ARG A 190 -11.73 -15.39 12.04
N SER A 191 -12.31 -15.28 13.24
CA SER A 191 -11.57 -15.06 14.49
C SER A 191 -10.75 -16.27 14.94
N ASP A 192 -11.22 -17.48 14.61
CA ASP A 192 -10.69 -18.73 15.17
C ASP A 192 -9.86 -19.51 14.13
N ASP A 193 -9.54 -18.89 12.99
CA ASP A 193 -8.72 -19.49 11.95
C ASP A 193 -7.27 -19.65 12.41
N SER A 194 -6.93 -20.85 12.91
CA SER A 194 -5.58 -21.20 13.35
C SER A 194 -4.48 -21.07 12.29
N LEU A 195 -4.83 -21.01 11.01
CA LEU A 195 -3.89 -20.91 9.90
C LEU A 195 -3.59 -19.47 9.48
N PHE A 196 -4.37 -18.50 9.98
CA PHE A 196 -4.23 -17.07 9.66
C PHE A 196 -4.18 -16.83 8.15
N MET A 197 -5.13 -17.43 7.44
CA MET A 197 -5.32 -17.37 5.98
C MET A 197 -6.03 -16.08 5.55
N SER A 198 -6.22 -15.92 4.24
CA SER A 198 -6.90 -14.76 3.69
C SER A 198 -8.32 -14.61 4.29
N GLY A 199 -8.63 -13.41 4.75
CA GLY A 199 -9.89 -13.09 5.42
C GLY A 199 -9.89 -13.30 6.93
N ALA A 200 -8.84 -13.88 7.54
CA ALA A 200 -8.77 -14.03 9.00
C ALA A 200 -8.79 -12.67 9.72
N VAL A 201 -9.42 -12.65 10.89
CA VAL A 201 -9.58 -11.44 11.73
C VAL A 201 -9.08 -11.73 13.13
N ARG A 202 -8.42 -10.77 13.78
CA ARG A 202 -8.14 -10.83 15.22
C ARG A 202 -8.60 -9.58 15.92
N VAL A 203 -9.40 -9.78 16.96
CA VAL A 203 -9.95 -8.69 17.76
C VAL A 203 -9.13 -8.57 19.04
N THR A 204 -8.44 -7.46 19.19
CA THR A 204 -7.81 -7.06 20.46
C THR A 204 -8.63 -5.96 21.13
N GLU A 205 -8.27 -5.59 22.36
CA GLU A 205 -8.92 -4.52 23.10
C GLU A 205 -8.89 -3.18 22.34
N ASN A 206 -7.76 -2.86 21.70
CA ASN A 206 -7.50 -1.53 21.14
C ASN A 206 -7.56 -1.49 19.60
N ALA A 207 -7.43 -2.64 18.94
CA ALA A 207 -7.34 -2.70 17.48
C ALA A 207 -7.84 -4.02 16.92
N TRP A 208 -8.42 -3.98 15.72
CA TRP A 208 -8.80 -5.17 14.96
C TRP A 208 -7.84 -5.39 13.80
N SER A 209 -7.36 -6.61 13.68
CA SER A 209 -6.40 -7.08 12.68
C SER A 209 -7.15 -7.83 11.60
N PHE A 210 -6.84 -7.54 10.34
CA PHE A 210 -7.35 -8.19 9.15
C PHE A 210 -6.17 -8.64 8.32
N VAL A 211 -6.23 -9.82 7.72
CA VAL A 211 -5.18 -10.27 6.80
C VAL A 211 -5.78 -10.78 5.49
N TYR A 212 -5.13 -10.44 4.40
CA TYR A 212 -5.46 -10.87 3.05
C TYR A 212 -4.20 -11.47 2.47
N LYS A 213 -4.31 -12.70 1.95
CA LYS A 213 -3.17 -13.44 1.43
C LYS A 213 -3.55 -14.06 0.10
N ALA A 214 -2.55 -14.28 -0.72
CA ALA A 214 -2.64 -15.06 -1.93
C ALA A 214 -1.34 -15.84 -2.09
N ALA A 215 -1.46 -17.08 -2.58
CA ALA A 215 -0.32 -17.92 -2.91
C ALA A 215 -0.64 -18.71 -4.17
N ALA A 216 0.30 -18.72 -5.11
CA ALA A 216 0.17 -19.44 -6.37
C ALA A 216 1.55 -19.92 -6.82
N GLU A 217 1.70 -21.24 -7.01
CA GLU A 217 2.93 -21.83 -7.55
C GLU A 217 3.16 -21.41 -9.01
N ILE A 218 2.08 -21.19 -9.75
CA ILE A 218 2.07 -20.79 -11.16
C ILE A 218 1.07 -19.66 -11.32
N GLY A 219 1.51 -18.55 -11.93
CA GLY A 219 0.69 -17.36 -12.18
C GLY A 219 1.45 -16.26 -12.91
N GLU A 220 0.74 -15.18 -13.23
CA GLU A 220 1.27 -13.98 -13.89
C GLU A 220 1.57 -12.87 -12.88
N LEU A 221 2.38 -11.88 -13.31
CA LEU A 221 2.66 -10.70 -12.49
C LEU A 221 1.36 -9.93 -12.25
N GLY A 222 1.05 -9.62 -11.00
CA GLY A 222 -0.17 -8.91 -10.58
C GLY A 222 -1.29 -9.84 -10.10
N ASP A 223 -1.16 -11.16 -10.20
CA ASP A 223 -2.22 -12.10 -9.83
C ASP A 223 -2.51 -12.07 -8.32
N ASN A 224 -1.47 -12.14 -7.48
CA ASN A 224 -1.65 -12.14 -6.04
C ASN A 224 -2.28 -10.84 -5.55
N THR A 225 -1.79 -9.70 -6.06
CA THR A 225 -2.31 -8.40 -5.65
C THR A 225 -3.74 -8.19 -6.16
N ARG A 226 -4.11 -8.73 -7.33
CA ARG A 226 -5.50 -8.72 -7.83
C ARG A 226 -6.46 -9.54 -6.97
N VAL A 227 -6.05 -10.73 -6.52
CA VAL A 227 -6.84 -11.57 -5.60
C VAL A 227 -7.04 -10.84 -4.27
N MET A 228 -5.97 -10.32 -3.68
CA MET A 228 -6.05 -9.60 -2.40
C MET A 228 -6.87 -8.30 -2.49
N ARG A 229 -6.76 -7.53 -3.58
CA ARG A 229 -7.60 -6.33 -3.79
C ARG A 229 -9.08 -6.69 -3.84
N SER A 230 -9.43 -7.77 -4.53
CA SER A 230 -10.82 -8.27 -4.59
C SER A 230 -11.33 -8.64 -3.19
N ALA A 231 -10.50 -9.31 -2.38
CA ALA A 231 -10.85 -9.67 -1.01
C ALA A 231 -11.05 -8.44 -0.11
N VAL A 232 -10.16 -7.43 -0.20
CA VAL A 232 -10.30 -6.16 0.53
C VAL A 232 -11.58 -5.41 0.12
N MET A 233 -11.90 -5.39 -1.17
CA MET A 233 -13.07 -4.68 -1.69
C MET A 233 -14.38 -5.31 -1.22
N ALA A 234 -14.41 -6.64 -1.07
CA ALA A 234 -15.57 -7.43 -0.66
C ALA A 234 -15.74 -7.57 0.86
N ASP A 235 -14.82 -7.06 1.68
CA ASP A 235 -14.89 -7.21 3.15
C ASP A 235 -15.74 -6.12 3.81
N ASP A 236 -17.00 -6.46 4.10
CA ASP A 236 -17.94 -5.58 4.79
C ASP A 236 -17.51 -5.21 6.22
N LEU A 237 -16.79 -6.10 6.92
CA LEU A 237 -16.31 -5.81 8.27
C LEU A 237 -15.20 -4.77 8.23
N LEU A 238 -14.23 -4.94 7.33
CA LEU A 238 -13.17 -3.96 7.14
C LEU A 238 -13.77 -2.60 6.77
N ARG A 239 -14.70 -2.59 5.81
CA ARG A 239 -15.41 -1.38 5.37
C ARG A 239 -16.11 -0.69 6.54
N LEU A 240 -16.82 -1.44 7.38
CA LEU A 240 -17.48 -0.90 8.56
C LEU A 240 -16.48 -0.29 9.54
N CYS A 241 -15.36 -0.95 9.81
CA CYS A 241 -14.32 -0.48 10.71
C CYS A 241 -13.67 0.82 10.22
N ILE A 242 -13.16 0.87 8.99
CA ILE A 242 -12.41 2.04 8.49
C ILE A 242 -13.29 3.26 8.21
N SER A 243 -14.61 3.06 8.07
CA SER A 243 -15.55 4.15 7.82
C SER A 243 -15.91 4.96 9.07
N GLN A 244 -15.54 4.50 10.27
CA GLN A 244 -15.87 5.19 11.50
C GLN A 244 -15.03 6.48 11.66
N PRO A 245 -15.58 7.57 12.24
CA PRO A 245 -14.95 8.89 12.21
C PRO A 245 -13.51 8.95 12.75
N ASN A 246 -13.21 8.17 13.78
CA ASN A 246 -11.92 8.18 14.48
C ASN A 246 -11.02 7.01 14.07
N SER A 247 -11.41 6.26 13.03
CA SER A 247 -10.64 5.11 12.57
C SER A 247 -9.30 5.52 11.99
N GLN A 248 -8.28 4.75 12.36
CA GLN A 248 -6.95 4.86 11.83
C GLN A 248 -6.45 3.48 11.43
N VAL A 249 -5.56 3.46 10.45
CA VAL A 249 -5.06 2.23 9.80
C VAL A 249 -3.55 2.17 9.81
N ALA A 250 -3.01 0.98 10.05
CA ALA A 250 -1.62 0.63 9.78
C ALA A 250 -1.61 -0.62 8.90
N VAL A 251 -0.75 -0.63 7.88
CA VAL A 251 -0.66 -1.72 6.91
C VAL A 251 0.76 -2.27 6.91
N LEU A 252 0.87 -3.59 7.06
CA LEU A 252 2.11 -4.34 6.83
C LEU A 252 1.85 -5.27 5.65
N ALA A 253 2.67 -5.17 4.61
CA ALA A 253 2.52 -5.97 3.41
C ALA A 253 3.84 -6.63 3.01
N HIS A 254 3.74 -7.78 2.34
CA HIS A 254 4.90 -8.58 1.95
C HIS A 254 4.70 -9.29 0.61
N THR A 255 5.77 -9.36 -0.18
CA THR A 255 5.91 -10.31 -1.28
C THR A 255 6.94 -11.38 -0.93
N ARG A 256 6.61 -12.64 -1.14
CA ARG A 256 7.42 -13.80 -0.72
C ARG A 256 7.90 -14.60 -1.93
N TRP A 257 9.22 -14.82 -1.95
CA TRP A 257 9.86 -15.92 -2.65
C TRP A 257 10.15 -17.01 -1.62
N ALA A 258 9.54 -18.18 -1.75
CA ALA A 258 9.56 -19.22 -0.72
C ALA A 258 10.92 -19.94 -0.69
N SER A 259 11.75 -19.63 0.31
CA SER A 259 13.00 -20.36 0.64
C SER A 259 12.73 -21.50 1.62
N VAL A 260 12.06 -21.23 2.74
CA VAL A 260 11.72 -22.20 3.78
C VAL A 260 10.20 -22.28 3.95
N GLY A 261 9.64 -23.47 3.78
CA GLY A 261 8.20 -23.76 3.89
C GLY A 261 7.45 -23.63 2.56
N ILE A 262 6.41 -24.44 2.39
CA ILE A 262 5.68 -24.59 1.12
C ILE A 262 4.99 -23.30 0.66
N ILE A 263 4.69 -23.22 -0.63
CA ILE A 263 3.93 -22.11 -1.24
C ILE A 263 2.45 -22.30 -0.88
N SER A 264 1.94 -21.52 0.06
CA SER A 264 0.53 -21.54 0.48
C SER A 264 0.20 -20.31 1.33
N GLU A 265 -1.08 -19.97 1.45
CA GLU A 265 -1.51 -18.81 2.24
C GLU A 265 -1.06 -18.84 3.72
N PRO A 266 -1.09 -19.97 4.46
CA PRO A 266 -0.60 -20.01 5.84
C PRO A 266 0.89 -19.64 5.97
N ASN A 267 1.66 -19.85 4.90
CA ASN A 267 3.09 -19.55 4.84
C ASN A 267 3.40 -18.19 4.21
N ALA A 268 2.42 -17.54 3.59
CA ALA A 268 2.54 -16.17 3.11
C ALA A 268 2.59 -15.21 4.29
N HIS A 269 3.49 -14.23 4.22
CA HIS A 269 3.62 -13.22 5.27
C HIS A 269 2.63 -12.05 5.02
N PRO A 270 2.17 -11.34 6.06
CA PRO A 270 2.59 -11.46 7.46
C PRO A 270 2.08 -12.71 8.20
N VAL A 271 2.88 -13.21 9.13
CA VAL A 271 2.51 -14.27 10.10
C VAL A 271 2.26 -13.64 11.47
N ASN A 272 1.32 -14.20 12.26
CA ASN A 272 0.97 -13.67 13.58
C ASN A 272 1.70 -14.41 14.73
N SER A 273 1.54 -13.95 15.97
CA SER A 273 2.18 -14.54 17.16
C SER A 273 1.48 -15.78 17.74
N GLU A 274 0.30 -16.14 17.22
CA GLU A 274 -0.53 -17.15 17.86
C GLU A 274 0.03 -18.58 17.77
N GLU A 275 -0.19 -19.35 18.82
CA GLU A 275 0.14 -20.77 18.91
C GLU A 275 -1.14 -21.58 19.15
N LEU A 276 -1.15 -22.84 18.71
CA LEU A 276 -2.21 -23.77 19.05
C LEU A 276 -2.27 -23.99 20.57
N GLU A 277 -3.48 -24.13 21.09
CA GLU A 277 -3.76 -24.52 22.50
C GLU A 277 -3.25 -23.53 23.56
N ARG A 278 -2.61 -22.42 23.17
CA ARG A 278 -2.14 -21.36 24.06
C ARG A 278 -3.22 -20.29 24.22
N LYS A 279 -3.51 -19.89 25.46
CA LYS A 279 -4.39 -18.74 25.72
C LYS A 279 -3.66 -17.45 25.37
N HIS A 280 -4.26 -16.62 24.51
CA HIS A 280 -3.70 -15.36 24.04
C HIS A 280 -3.85 -14.24 25.09
N SER A 281 -3.11 -14.32 26.20
CA SER A 281 -2.95 -13.19 27.15
C SER A 281 -1.78 -12.28 26.83
N ASP A 282 -0.91 -12.72 25.91
CA ASP A 282 0.32 -12.05 25.52
C ASP A 282 0.05 -11.01 24.41
N ALA A 283 1.03 -10.17 24.08
CA ALA A 283 0.87 -9.16 23.04
C ALA A 283 0.60 -9.80 21.67
N TYR A 284 -0.43 -9.31 20.96
CA TYR A 284 -0.67 -9.73 19.58
C TYR A 284 0.32 -9.05 18.64
N LEU A 285 1.18 -9.85 17.99
CA LEU A 285 2.21 -9.38 17.07
C LEU A 285 2.02 -9.99 15.69
N VAL A 286 2.42 -9.25 14.67
CA VAL A 286 2.54 -9.72 13.29
C VAL A 286 3.92 -9.38 12.76
N ALA A 287 4.48 -10.26 11.93
CA ALA A 287 5.82 -10.09 11.37
C ALA A 287 5.88 -10.50 9.90
N ALA A 288 6.79 -9.88 9.18
CA ALA A 288 7.22 -10.29 7.85
C ALA A 288 8.76 -10.32 7.83
N LEU A 289 9.32 -11.30 7.11
CA LEU A 289 10.75 -11.51 7.01
C LEU A 289 11.21 -11.49 5.55
N ASN A 290 12.35 -10.83 5.32
CA ASN A 290 13.16 -10.99 4.12
C ASN A 290 14.47 -11.66 4.55
N GLY A 291 14.66 -12.93 4.17
CA GLY A 291 15.76 -13.77 4.65
C GLY A 291 15.23 -15.02 5.34
N ASP A 292 16.13 -15.76 5.96
CA ASP A 292 15.84 -17.04 6.62
C ASP A 292 16.31 -17.01 8.09
N VAL A 293 15.59 -17.70 8.96
CA VAL A 293 15.98 -18.02 10.33
C VAL A 293 16.51 -19.45 10.34
N ASP A 294 17.83 -19.61 10.15
CA ASP A 294 18.48 -20.91 9.97
C ASP A 294 18.19 -21.89 11.12
N ASN A 295 18.15 -21.39 12.36
CA ASN A 295 17.90 -22.19 13.56
C ASN A 295 16.42 -22.23 13.98
N HIS A 296 15.46 -21.94 13.08
CA HIS A 296 14.03 -21.89 13.44
C HIS A 296 13.50 -23.21 14.03
N ALA A 297 14.00 -24.37 13.58
CA ALA A 297 13.60 -25.67 14.10
C ALA A 297 14.04 -25.83 15.56
N ASP A 298 15.28 -25.45 15.88
CA ASP A 298 15.80 -25.46 17.25
C ASP A 298 15.03 -24.48 18.13
N LEU A 299 14.74 -23.27 17.63
CA LEU A 299 13.94 -22.27 18.34
C LEU A 299 12.53 -22.78 18.66
N ARG A 300 11.87 -23.46 17.70
CA ARG A 300 10.56 -24.10 17.94
C ARG A 300 10.66 -25.17 19.02
N ALA A 301 11.68 -26.04 18.96
CA ALA A 301 11.86 -27.13 19.92
C ALA A 301 12.19 -26.63 21.33
N GLN A 302 13.18 -25.74 21.46
CA GLN A 302 13.66 -25.20 22.74
C GLN A 302 12.57 -24.44 23.50
N ASN A 303 11.68 -23.75 22.77
CA ASN A 303 10.58 -22.98 23.36
C ASN A 303 9.26 -23.74 23.34
N SER A 304 9.26 -25.01 22.92
CA SER A 304 8.06 -25.87 22.83
C SER A 304 6.91 -25.25 22.04
N LEU A 305 7.23 -24.50 20.97
CA LEU A 305 6.22 -23.76 20.21
C LEU A 305 5.20 -24.69 19.55
N ARG A 306 3.92 -24.38 19.71
CA ARG A 306 2.80 -25.16 19.15
C ARG A 306 2.28 -24.49 17.89
N VAL A 307 2.92 -24.78 16.75
CA VAL A 307 2.53 -24.21 15.45
C VAL A 307 1.67 -25.21 14.68
N ALA A 308 0.61 -24.73 14.01
CA ALA A 308 -0.22 -25.58 13.15
C ALA A 308 0.61 -26.19 12.02
N GLY A 309 0.42 -27.49 11.77
CA GLY A 309 1.23 -28.26 10.82
C GLY A 309 1.40 -27.64 9.42
N PRO A 310 0.34 -27.05 8.81
CA PRO A 310 0.48 -26.37 7.52
C PRO A 310 1.36 -25.12 7.54
N ILE A 311 1.68 -24.54 8.70
CA ILE A 311 2.58 -23.38 8.85
C ILE A 311 4.03 -23.89 9.00
N THR A 312 4.67 -24.00 7.85
CA THR A 312 6.03 -24.52 7.66
C THR A 312 7.11 -23.44 7.51
N THR A 313 6.72 -22.16 7.39
CA THR A 313 7.64 -21.01 7.28
C THR A 313 8.42 -20.82 8.57
N ASP A 314 9.71 -20.57 8.43
CA ASP A 314 10.64 -20.23 9.51
C ASP A 314 10.22 -18.94 10.22
N ALA A 315 9.72 -17.94 9.48
CA ALA A 315 9.36 -16.63 10.00
C ALA A 315 8.32 -16.65 11.14
N LYS A 316 7.53 -17.73 11.28
CA LYS A 316 6.53 -17.88 12.35
C LYS A 316 7.13 -17.84 13.75
N VAL A 317 8.40 -18.24 13.92
CA VAL A 317 9.06 -18.22 15.24
C VAL A 317 9.25 -16.80 15.77
N ILE A 318 9.40 -15.81 14.88
CA ILE A 318 9.67 -14.41 15.25
C ILE A 318 8.53 -13.84 16.10
N PRO A 319 7.28 -13.69 15.59
CA PRO A 319 6.22 -13.09 16.37
C PRO A 319 5.79 -13.97 17.54
N ALA A 320 5.88 -15.31 17.42
CA ALA A 320 5.53 -16.23 18.50
C ALA A 320 6.44 -16.05 19.72
N LEU A 321 7.76 -16.02 19.53
CA LEU A 321 8.72 -15.84 20.62
C LEU A 321 8.67 -14.43 21.20
N VAL A 322 8.70 -13.40 20.35
CA VAL A 322 8.71 -12.00 20.80
C VAL A 322 7.45 -11.67 21.61
N SER A 323 6.30 -12.26 21.27
CA SER A 323 5.06 -12.02 22.02
C SER A 323 5.15 -12.49 23.47
N GLY A 324 5.81 -13.63 23.72
CA GLY A 324 6.00 -14.18 25.07
C GLY A 324 6.95 -13.36 25.94
N ASP A 325 7.93 -12.69 25.31
CA ASP A 325 8.89 -11.82 25.99
C ASP A 325 8.33 -10.41 26.23
N TRP A 326 7.34 -9.98 25.43
CA TRP A 326 6.66 -8.69 25.56
C TRP A 326 5.67 -8.69 26.72
N ARG A 327 6.17 -8.82 27.95
CA ARG A 327 5.38 -8.53 29.15
C ARG A 327 5.16 -7.03 29.25
N GLN A 328 3.91 -6.61 29.41
CA GLN A 328 3.55 -5.21 29.63
C GLN A 328 4.44 -4.58 30.72
N PRO A 329 4.83 -3.30 30.60
CA PRO A 329 5.44 -2.60 31.73
C PRO A 329 4.50 -2.73 32.95
N PRO A 330 5.04 -2.90 34.17
CA PRO A 330 4.21 -2.99 35.36
C PRO A 330 3.31 -1.73 35.43
N ARG A 331 2.01 -1.96 35.63
CA ARG A 331 1.00 -0.92 35.84
C ARG A 331 1.35 -0.05 37.05
#